data_AF-A0A2X3KD60-F1
#
_entry.id   AF-A0A2X3KD60-F1
#
_cell.length_a   1.000
_cell.length_b   1.000
_cell.length_c   1.000
_cell.angle_alpha   90.00
_cell.angle_beta   90.00
_cell.angle_gamma   90.00
#
_symmetry.space_group_name_H-M   'P 1'
#
loop_
_entity.id
_entity.type
_entity.pdbx_description
1 polymer ?
#
loop_
_entity_poly.entity_id
_entity_poly.type
_entity_poly.pdbx_seq_one_letter_code
_entity_poly.pdbx_strand_id
1 'polypeptide(L)'
;MGTGGFIDISATSKKIIFCGTLTAGSLKTEIADGKLHIVQEGRVNKFIRELPEITFSGKIALERGLDVRYITERAVFTLKEDGLHLIEIAPGVDLQKDILDKMDFTPVISPELKLMDERLFIDAAMGFVLPEAAH
;
A
#
# COMPACT_ATOMS: atom_id res chain seq x y z
N MET A 1 -1.10 -11.00 -19.96
CA MET A 1 -0.68 -12.06 -19.00
C MET A 1 -1.92 -12.81 -18.56
N GLY A 2 -1.82 -14.10 -18.26
CA GLY A 2 -2.92 -14.87 -17.69
C GLY A 2 -3.09 -14.60 -16.19
N THR A 3 -4.23 -14.99 -15.63
CA THR A 3 -4.58 -14.73 -14.22
C THR A 3 -3.85 -15.66 -13.24
N GLY A 4 -3.37 -16.83 -13.71
CA GLY A 4 -2.94 -17.89 -12.81
C GLY A 4 -4.01 -18.17 -11.75
N GLY A 5 -3.59 -18.48 -10.51
CA GLY A 5 -4.49 -18.61 -9.35
C GLY A 5 -4.84 -17.29 -8.65
N PHE A 6 -4.51 -16.13 -9.23
CA PHE A 6 -4.70 -14.84 -8.56
C PHE A 6 -6.17 -14.56 -8.22
N ILE A 7 -7.08 -14.89 -9.15
CA ILE A 7 -8.52 -14.68 -8.94
C ILE A 7 -9.03 -15.62 -7.84
N ASP A 8 -8.66 -16.90 -7.89
CA ASP A 8 -9.11 -17.89 -6.89
C ASP A 8 -8.72 -17.47 -5.46
N ILE A 9 -7.51 -16.94 -5.30
CA ILE A 9 -6.99 -16.49 -4.00
C ILE A 9 -7.67 -15.18 -3.58
N SER A 10 -7.68 -14.17 -4.45
CA SER A 10 -8.17 -12.82 -4.11
C SER A 10 -9.69 -12.70 -4.06
N ALA A 11 -10.44 -13.69 -4.58
CA ALA A 11 -11.90 -13.63 -4.56
C ALA A 11 -12.51 -13.95 -3.18
N THR A 12 -11.84 -14.75 -2.32
CA THR A 12 -12.49 -15.30 -1.11
C THR A 12 -11.62 -15.26 0.16
N SER A 13 -10.32 -14.97 0.04
CA SER A 13 -9.43 -14.84 1.19
C SER A 13 -9.91 -13.72 2.12
N LYS A 14 -9.99 -14.00 3.43
CA LYS A 14 -10.54 -13.06 4.44
C LYS A 14 -9.77 -11.75 4.52
N LYS A 15 -8.45 -11.82 4.34
CA LYS A 15 -7.55 -10.67 4.27
C LYS A 15 -6.75 -10.75 2.98
N ILE A 16 -6.74 -9.66 2.21
CA ILE A 16 -6.05 -9.54 0.93
C ILE A 16 -5.02 -8.41 1.07
N ILE A 17 -3.75 -8.79 1.03
CA ILE A 17 -2.63 -7.85 1.20
C ILE A 17 -1.90 -7.74 -0.13
N PHE A 18 -2.15 -6.67 -0.87
CA PHE A 18 -1.41 -6.35 -2.07
C PHE A 18 -0.09 -5.66 -1.70
N CYS A 19 1.02 -6.20 -2.19
CA CYS A 19 2.36 -5.65 -1.95
C CYS A 19 2.99 -5.20 -3.27
N GLY A 20 3.56 -4.00 -3.29
CA GLY A 20 4.27 -3.47 -4.45
C GLY A 20 4.72 -2.05 -4.20
N THR A 21 5.50 -1.47 -5.11
CA THR A 21 5.93 -0.07 -4.99
C THR A 21 4.81 0.91 -5.35
N LEU A 22 4.90 2.18 -4.89
CA LEU A 22 3.94 3.22 -5.27
C LEU A 22 4.09 3.62 -6.75
N THR A 23 5.33 3.74 -7.22
CA THR A 23 5.68 4.05 -8.61
C THR A 23 6.47 2.89 -9.25
N ALA A 24 6.45 2.80 -10.59
CA ALA A 24 7.21 1.84 -11.39
C ALA A 24 8.21 2.56 -12.30
N GLY A 25 9.09 1.79 -12.95
CA GLY A 25 10.06 2.33 -13.91
C GLY A 25 11.32 2.85 -13.24
N SER A 26 12.09 1.94 -12.64
CA SER A 26 13.40 2.21 -12.02
C SER A 26 13.36 3.05 -10.74
N LEU A 27 12.31 2.93 -9.94
CA LEU A 27 12.32 3.43 -8.56
C LEU A 27 13.53 2.85 -7.81
N LYS A 28 14.28 3.72 -7.12
CA LYS A 28 15.32 3.35 -6.17
C LYS A 28 15.08 4.09 -4.87
N THR A 29 15.07 3.33 -3.79
CA THR A 29 14.95 3.84 -2.43
C THR A 29 16.09 3.31 -1.59
N GLU A 30 16.45 4.06 -0.56
CA GLU A 30 17.35 3.61 0.49
C GLU A 30 16.71 3.86 1.85
N ILE A 31 17.15 3.10 2.84
CA ILE A 31 16.78 3.30 4.24
C ILE A 31 18.05 3.76 4.96
N ALA A 32 18.03 4.97 5.50
CA ALA A 32 19.15 5.55 6.24
C ALA A 32 18.61 6.40 7.38
N ASP A 33 19.26 6.31 8.55
CA ASP A 33 18.90 7.04 9.77
C ASP A 33 17.43 6.87 10.21
N GLY A 34 16.90 5.65 10.09
CA GLY A 34 15.52 5.33 10.47
C GLY A 34 14.45 5.89 9.52
N LYS A 35 14.85 6.32 8.31
CA LYS A 35 13.97 6.98 7.34
C LYS A 35 14.12 6.38 5.95
N LEU A 36 13.03 6.44 5.19
CA LEU A 36 13.03 6.16 3.77
C LEU A 36 13.51 7.40 3.01
N HIS A 37 14.46 7.19 2.09
CA HIS A 37 14.90 8.20 1.13
C HIS A 37 14.66 7.69 -0.30
N ILE A 38 14.02 8.52 -1.13
CA ILE A 38 13.79 8.22 -2.54
C ILE A 38 15.00 8.73 -3.34
N VAL A 39 15.96 7.85 -3.61
CA VAL A 39 17.20 8.15 -4.34
C VAL A 39 16.92 8.43 -5.82
N GLN A 40 15.98 7.69 -6.41
CA GLN A 40 15.55 7.87 -7.79
C GLN A 40 14.06 7.55 -7.91
N GLU A 41 13.25 8.50 -8.33
CA GLU A 41 11.81 8.28 -8.48
C GLU A 41 11.49 7.39 -9.70
N GLY A 42 10.43 6.59 -9.58
CA GLY A 42 9.84 5.82 -10.67
C GLY A 42 9.13 6.72 -11.69
N ARG A 43 9.24 6.37 -12.97
CA ARG A 43 8.68 7.16 -14.08
C ARG A 43 7.18 6.95 -14.31
N VAL A 44 6.58 5.93 -13.72
CA VAL A 44 5.20 5.50 -13.99
C VAL A 44 4.40 5.42 -12.70
N ASN A 45 3.29 6.14 -12.63
CA ASN A 45 2.33 6.03 -11.52
C ASN A 45 1.60 4.68 -11.60
N LYS A 46 1.50 3.96 -10.47
CA LYS A 46 0.77 2.67 -10.42
C LYS A 46 -0.65 2.80 -9.86
N PHE A 47 -0.93 3.90 -9.18
CA PHE A 47 -2.25 4.25 -8.66
C PHE A 47 -2.93 5.18 -9.67
N ILE A 48 -3.52 4.56 -10.70
CA ILE A 48 -4.13 5.26 -11.83
C ILE A 48 -5.65 5.42 -11.65
N ARG A 49 -6.27 6.33 -12.40
CA ARG A 49 -7.71 6.61 -12.31
C ARG A 49 -8.60 5.43 -12.71
N GLU A 50 -8.23 4.74 -13.77
CA GLU A 50 -9.05 3.68 -14.35
C GLU A 50 -8.18 2.58 -14.92
N LEU A 51 -8.54 1.32 -14.62
CA LEU A 51 -7.85 0.16 -15.16
C LEU A 51 -8.40 -0.16 -16.56
N PRO A 52 -7.54 -0.50 -17.54
CA PRO A 52 -8.03 -0.96 -18.84
C PRO A 52 -8.78 -2.29 -18.74
N GLU A 53 -8.35 -3.16 -17.83
CA GLU A 53 -8.99 -4.45 -17.52
C GLU A 53 -8.91 -4.73 -16.01
N ILE A 54 -9.99 -5.23 -15.43
CA ILE A 54 -10.10 -5.48 -13.99
C ILE A 54 -9.82 -6.95 -13.69
N THR A 55 -8.74 -7.24 -12.94
CA THR A 55 -8.43 -8.60 -12.44
C THR A 55 -8.89 -8.81 -10.99
N PHE A 56 -9.04 -7.74 -10.22
CA PHE A 56 -9.58 -7.72 -8.86
C PHE A 56 -10.58 -6.57 -8.74
N SER A 57 -11.80 -6.86 -8.28
CA SER A 57 -12.84 -5.85 -8.09
C SER A 57 -12.95 -5.44 -6.63
N GLY A 58 -12.53 -4.21 -6.32
CA GLY A 58 -12.66 -3.64 -4.98
C GLY A 58 -14.12 -3.60 -4.49
N LYS A 59 -15.06 -3.26 -5.38
CA LYS A 59 -16.49 -3.28 -5.09
C LYS A 59 -16.98 -4.64 -4.60
N ILE A 60 -16.63 -5.72 -5.31
CA ILE A 60 -17.02 -7.09 -4.92
C ILE A 60 -16.36 -7.49 -3.60
N ALA A 61 -15.12 -7.07 -3.35
CA ALA A 61 -14.43 -7.35 -2.09
C ALA A 61 -15.12 -6.67 -0.90
N LEU A 62 -15.58 -5.43 -1.05
CA LEU A 62 -16.37 -4.70 -0.05
C LEU A 62 -17.72 -5.37 0.20
N GLU A 63 -18.46 -5.72 -0.87
CA GLU A 63 -19.74 -6.45 -0.77
C GLU A 63 -19.60 -7.79 -0.02
N ARG A 64 -18.42 -8.41 -0.09
CA ARG A 64 -18.08 -9.67 0.61
C ARG A 64 -17.49 -9.46 2.01
N GLY A 65 -17.32 -8.22 2.45
CA GLY A 65 -16.73 -7.87 3.74
C GLY A 65 -15.27 -8.31 3.89
N LEU A 66 -14.50 -8.29 2.80
CA LEU A 66 -13.08 -8.68 2.82
C LEU A 66 -12.21 -7.50 3.28
N ASP A 67 -11.19 -7.78 4.09
CA ASP A 67 -10.20 -6.77 4.48
C ASP A 67 -9.12 -6.65 3.39
N VAL A 68 -9.04 -5.47 2.75
CA VAL A 68 -8.12 -5.22 1.64
C VAL A 68 -7.11 -4.14 2.01
N ARG A 69 -5.84 -4.46 1.82
CA ARG A 69 -4.67 -3.61 2.10
C ARG A 69 -3.78 -3.48 0.87
N TYR A 70 -3.24 -2.29 0.67
CA TYR A 70 -2.18 -2.02 -0.31
C TYR A 70 -0.96 -1.49 0.45
N ILE A 71 0.12 -2.26 0.47
CA ILE A 71 1.36 -1.92 1.18
C ILE A 71 2.42 -1.55 0.14
N THR A 72 2.95 -0.34 0.26
CA THR A 72 4.08 0.15 -0.53
C THR A 72 5.28 0.47 0.35
N GLU A 73 6.39 0.84 -0.27
CA GLU A 73 7.59 1.26 0.46
C GLU A 73 7.39 2.56 1.24
N ARG A 74 6.45 3.42 0.81
CA ARG A 74 6.27 4.78 1.34
C ARG A 74 4.91 5.06 1.96
N ALA A 75 3.91 4.22 1.68
CA ALA A 75 2.52 4.45 2.05
C ALA A 75 1.73 3.14 2.19
N VAL A 76 0.78 3.12 3.12
CA VAL A 76 -0.15 2.00 3.34
C VAL A 76 -1.59 2.48 3.19
N PHE A 77 -2.38 1.77 2.39
CA PHE A 77 -3.78 2.09 2.12
C PHE A 77 -4.72 0.94 2.47
N THR A 78 -5.93 1.26 2.93
CA THR A 78 -7.05 0.29 3.01
C THR A 78 -8.17 0.68 2.09
N LEU A 79 -8.87 -0.31 1.54
CA LEU A 79 -10.10 -0.08 0.79
C LEU A 79 -11.28 0.07 1.77
N LYS A 80 -12.08 1.12 1.59
CA LYS A 80 -13.37 1.33 2.24
C LYS A 80 -14.43 1.72 1.19
N GLU A 81 -15.67 1.84 1.63
CA GLU A 81 -16.83 2.17 0.78
C GLU A 81 -16.65 3.46 -0.05
N ASP A 82 -15.96 4.45 0.51
CA ASP A 82 -15.67 5.75 -0.12
C ASP A 82 -14.31 5.79 -0.84
N GLY A 83 -13.62 4.65 -0.98
CA GLY A 83 -12.39 4.51 -1.76
C GLY A 83 -11.17 4.10 -0.93
N LEU A 84 -9.98 4.40 -1.44
CA LEU A 84 -8.73 4.11 -0.73
C LEU A 84 -8.46 5.14 0.36
N HIS A 85 -8.25 4.66 1.58
CA HIS A 85 -7.84 5.44 2.73
C HIS A 85 -6.34 5.29 2.94
N LEU A 86 -5.58 6.39 2.87
CA LEU A 86 -4.19 6.43 3.30
C LEU A 86 -4.13 6.40 4.83
N ILE A 87 -3.52 5.36 5.40
CA ILE A 87 -3.47 5.14 6.85
C ILE A 87 -2.07 5.18 7.46
N GLU A 88 -1.02 4.92 6.68
CA GLU A 88 0.37 5.01 7.16
C GLU A 88 1.28 5.62 6.10
N ILE A 89 2.28 6.40 6.54
CA ILE A 89 3.32 7.01 5.70
C ILE A 89 4.68 6.66 6.27
N ALA A 90 5.65 6.34 5.42
CA ALA A 90 7.01 6.05 5.87
C ALA A 90 7.68 7.31 6.46
N PRO A 91 8.49 7.19 7.52
CA PRO A 91 9.30 8.29 8.02
C PRO A 91 10.26 8.77 6.93
N GLY A 92 10.34 10.10 6.74
CA GLY A 92 11.15 10.72 5.67
C GLY A 92 10.40 11.03 4.37
N VAL A 93 9.14 10.62 4.25
CA VAL A 93 8.30 10.84 3.05
C VAL A 93 7.40 12.06 3.23
N ASP A 94 7.37 12.92 2.22
CA ASP A 94 6.44 14.06 2.17
C ASP A 94 5.09 13.63 1.57
N LEU A 95 3.99 13.92 2.28
CA LEU A 95 2.64 13.52 1.85
C LEU A 95 2.29 14.08 0.47
N GLN A 96 2.54 15.36 0.21
CA GLN A 96 2.12 15.97 -1.04
C GLN A 96 3.01 15.50 -2.19
N LYS A 97 4.32 15.73 -2.07
CA LYS A 97 5.29 15.53 -3.15
C LYS A 97 5.53 14.06 -3.48
N ASP A 98 5.63 13.22 -2.45
CA ASP A 98 6.10 11.84 -2.61
C ASP A 98 4.94 10.84 -2.67
N ILE A 99 3.72 11.23 -2.30
CA ILE A 99 2.52 10.37 -2.38
C ILE A 99 1.48 10.97 -3.31
N LEU A 100 0.87 12.11 -2.96
CA LEU A 100 -0.29 12.64 -3.69
C LEU A 100 0.05 13.03 -5.14
N ASP A 101 1.19 13.66 -5.36
CA ASP A 101 1.68 14.03 -6.70
C ASP A 101 2.14 12.81 -7.53
N LYS A 102 2.19 11.61 -6.93
CA LYS A 102 2.58 10.34 -7.55
C LYS A 102 1.40 9.40 -7.81
N MET A 103 0.18 9.91 -7.66
CA MET A 103 -1.07 9.20 -7.89
C MET A 103 -1.94 10.00 -8.87
N ASP A 104 -2.73 9.31 -9.70
CA ASP A 104 -3.61 10.00 -10.66
C ASP A 104 -5.00 10.31 -10.05
N PHE A 105 -5.23 9.92 -8.80
CA PHE A 105 -6.42 10.22 -8.02
C PHE A 105 -6.04 10.55 -6.58
N THR A 106 -6.92 11.26 -5.87
CA THR A 106 -6.71 11.63 -4.47
C THR A 106 -7.32 10.58 -3.54
N PRO A 107 -6.53 9.87 -2.72
CA PRO A 107 -7.07 9.00 -1.69
C PRO A 107 -7.73 9.82 -0.56
N VAL A 108 -8.58 9.18 0.22
CA VAL A 108 -9.06 9.76 1.48
C VAL A 108 -7.90 9.72 2.49
N ILE A 109 -7.61 10.85 3.12
CA ILE A 109 -6.61 10.90 4.18
C ILE A 109 -7.27 10.47 5.48
N SER A 110 -6.81 9.38 6.07
CA SER A 110 -7.37 8.88 7.33
C SER A 110 -7.19 9.92 8.45
N PRO A 111 -8.20 10.16 9.30
CA PRO A 111 -8.02 10.97 10.52
C PRO A 111 -7.04 10.32 11.51
N GLU A 112 -6.82 9.01 11.38
CA GLU A 112 -5.86 8.22 12.16
C GLU A 112 -4.55 7.99 11.39
N LEU A 113 -4.25 8.83 10.39
CA LEU A 113 -3.01 8.75 9.64
C LEU A 113 -1.82 8.84 10.61
N LYS A 114 -0.95 7.84 10.55
CA LYS A 114 0.23 7.72 11.40
C LYS A 114 1.48 7.44 10.57
N LEU A 115 2.65 7.52 11.22
CA LEU A 115 3.85 6.97 10.61
C LEU A 115 3.79 5.44 10.59
N MET A 116 4.37 4.84 9.55
CA MET A 116 4.72 3.43 9.55
C MET A 116 5.67 3.16 10.73
N ASP A 117 5.59 1.96 11.30
CA ASP A 117 6.36 1.59 12.48
C ASP A 117 7.87 1.80 12.25
N GLU A 118 8.50 2.62 13.09
CA GLU A 118 9.91 3.03 12.93
C GLU A 118 10.87 1.83 12.87
N ARG A 119 10.51 0.72 13.53
CA ARG A 119 11.32 -0.51 13.52
C ARG A 119 11.45 -1.13 12.13
N LEU A 120 10.56 -0.80 11.21
CA LEU A 120 10.65 -1.21 9.80
C LEU A 120 11.83 -0.54 9.07
N PHE A 121 12.37 0.56 9.62
CA PHE A 121 13.40 1.39 9.00
C PHE A 121 14.73 1.35 9.75
N ILE A 122 14.88 0.40 10.70
CA ILE A 122 16.11 0.20 11.48
C ILE A 122 16.69 -1.17 11.11
N ASP A 123 17.99 -1.21 10.78
CA ASP A 123 18.71 -2.45 10.49
C ASP A 123 19.08 -3.20 11.78
N ALA A 124 18.04 -3.65 12.50
CA ALA A 124 18.14 -4.44 13.71
C ALA A 124 16.92 -5.36 13.83
N ALA A 125 17.01 -6.39 14.67
CA ALA A 125 15.86 -7.24 14.95
C ALA A 125 14.71 -6.42 15.56
N MET A 126 13.52 -6.46 14.92
CA MET A 126 12.36 -5.68 15.36
C MET A 126 11.80 -6.08 16.73
N GLY A 127 12.13 -7.30 17.21
CA GLY A 127 11.46 -7.91 18.36
C GLY A 127 9.94 -8.04 18.17
N PHE A 128 9.49 -8.21 16.92
CA PHE A 128 8.07 -8.28 16.59
C PHE A 128 7.46 -9.58 17.12
N VAL A 129 6.41 -9.44 17.92
CA VAL A 129 5.60 -10.56 18.41
C VAL A 129 4.33 -10.60 17.57
N LEU A 130 4.02 -11.77 16.99
CA LEU A 130 2.79 -11.95 16.24
C LEU A 130 1.58 -11.76 17.17
N PRO A 131 0.51 -11.08 16.72
CA PRO A 131 -0.73 -11.01 17.47
C PRO A 131 -1.27 -12.40 17.80
N GLU A 132 -1.91 -12.54 18.96
CA GLU A 132 -2.62 -13.76 19.31
C GLU A 132 -3.71 -14.09 18.27
N ALA A 133 -4.04 -15.37 18.15
CA ALA A 133 -5.08 -15.80 17.23
C ALA A 133 -6.43 -15.18 17.66
N ALA A 134 -7.10 -14.49 16.74
CA ALA A 134 -8.46 -14.06 16.96
C ALA A 134 -9.36 -15.30 17.05
N HIS A 135 -9.99 -15.51 18.21
CA HIS A 135 -11.00 -16.55 18.44
C HIS A 135 -12.34 -16.20 17.79
#